data_AF-A0A2D1U342-F1
#
_entry.id   AF-A0A2D1U342-F1
#
_cell.length_a   1.000
_cell.length_b   1.000
_cell.length_c   1.000
_cell.angle_alpha   90.00
_cell.angle_beta   90.00
_cell.angle_gamma   90.00
#
_symmetry.space_group_name_H-M   'P 1'
#
loop_
_entity.id
_entity.type
_entity.pdbx_description
1 polymer ?
#
loop_
_entity_poly.entity_id
_entity_poly.type
_entity_poly.pdbx_seq_one_letter_code
_entity_poly.pdbx_strand_id
1 'polypeptide(L)'
;MKKFLFICAVLFIASLGCKKNNIGGGGLCACSPITEPEINLVIKNSTGSDLLSDKIAGAYSKDDIKVFQKTADGKETPVKFSIRPPFSYGDEKFNFNSLLIGLNFLANASGSKILLKLGDSKVYELSFVLNEGRYDINKLLIDSKEAEKDQGDVAKYARIYYVTDL
;
A
#
# COMPACT_ATOMS: atom_id res chain seq x y z
N MET A 1 -32.31 -53.41 -10.41
CA MET A 1 -31.32 -52.73 -9.54
C MET A 1 -30.01 -52.34 -10.25
N LYS A 2 -29.99 -52.13 -11.58
CA LYS A 2 -28.76 -51.72 -12.33
C LYS A 2 -28.59 -50.19 -12.45
N LYS A 3 -29.70 -49.44 -12.38
CA LYS A 3 -29.71 -47.98 -12.56
C LYS A 3 -29.25 -47.21 -11.31
N PHE A 4 -29.39 -47.80 -10.13
CA PHE A 4 -29.00 -47.16 -8.86
C PHE A 4 -27.48 -47.19 -8.64
N LEU A 5 -26.82 -48.29 -9.02
CA LEU A 5 -25.37 -48.43 -8.93
C LEU A 5 -24.62 -47.42 -9.81
N PHE A 6 -25.18 -47.07 -10.97
CA PHE A 6 -24.58 -46.06 -11.85
C PHE A 6 -24.62 -44.65 -11.25
N ILE A 7 -25.68 -44.32 -10.51
CA ILE A 7 -25.83 -43.00 -9.87
C ILE A 7 -24.86 -42.84 -8.70
N CYS A 8 -24.68 -43.88 -7.87
CA CYS A 8 -23.64 -43.90 -6.83
C CYS A 8 -22.22 -43.86 -7.43
N ALA A 9 -22.03 -44.55 -8.57
CA ALA A 9 -20.90 -44.46 -9.49
C ALA A 9 -20.38 -43.03 -9.72
N VAL A 10 -21.29 -42.21 -10.25
CA VAL A 10 -20.98 -40.85 -10.71
C VAL A 10 -20.79 -39.88 -9.55
N LEU A 11 -21.56 -40.05 -8.46
CA LEU A 11 -21.41 -39.22 -7.26
C LEU A 11 -20.05 -39.42 -6.57
N PHE A 12 -19.51 -40.65 -6.56
CA PHE A 12 -18.19 -40.92 -5.97
C PHE A 12 -17.06 -40.25 -6.77
N ILE A 13 -17.11 -40.30 -8.10
CA ILE A 13 -16.09 -39.72 -8.98
C ILE A 13 -16.12 -38.18 -8.93
N ALA A 14 -17.32 -37.57 -8.83
CA ALA A 14 -17.46 -36.13 -8.67
C ALA A 14 -16.95 -35.61 -7.31
N SER A 15 -16.98 -36.46 -6.26
CA SER A 15 -16.53 -36.10 -4.91
C SER A 15 -15.02 -36.30 -4.66
N LEU A 16 -14.32 -36.99 -5.58
CA LEU A 16 -12.87 -37.23 -5.51
C LEU A 16 -12.08 -36.37 -6.52
N GLY A 17 -12.77 -35.61 -7.38
CA GLY A 17 -12.16 -34.58 -8.21
C GLY A 17 -11.77 -33.36 -7.36
N CYS A 18 -10.46 -33.14 -7.21
CA CYS A 18 -9.81 -32.08 -6.42
C CYS A 18 -9.63 -32.34 -4.92
N LYS A 19 -8.88 -33.39 -4.56
CA LYS A 19 -7.88 -33.24 -3.51
C LYS A 19 -6.49 -33.17 -4.15
N LYS A 20 -5.96 -31.95 -4.25
CA LYS A 20 -4.54 -31.73 -4.51
C LYS A 20 -3.76 -32.43 -3.41
N ASN A 21 -2.99 -33.45 -3.79
CA ASN A 21 -2.07 -34.16 -2.92
C ASN A 21 -1.07 -33.16 -2.31
N ASN A 22 -1.22 -32.88 -1.02
CA ASN A 22 -0.08 -32.55 -0.15
C ASN A 22 0.48 -33.88 0.37
N ILE A 23 1.13 -34.64 -0.51
CA ILE A 23 1.98 -35.76 -0.14
C ILE A 23 3.39 -35.17 -0.02
N GLY A 24 3.86 -35.02 1.21
CA GLY A 24 5.18 -34.47 1.51
C GLY A 24 5.10 -33.53 2.70
N GLY A 25 5.34 -34.08 3.90
CA GLY A 25 5.38 -33.32 5.14
C GLY A 25 6.31 -32.11 5.03
N GLY A 26 5.76 -30.94 5.35
CA GLY A 26 6.44 -29.66 5.31
C GLY A 26 5.38 -28.59 5.49
N GLY A 27 5.14 -28.21 6.74
CA GLY A 27 3.99 -27.42 7.17
C GLY A 27 3.69 -26.21 6.29
N LEU A 28 2.40 -26.04 5.97
CA LEU A 28 1.83 -24.74 5.68
C LEU A 28 1.89 -23.87 6.95
N CYS A 29 3.10 -23.48 7.36
CA CYS A 29 3.32 -22.23 8.08
C CYS A 29 3.46 -21.13 7.00
N ALA A 30 2.42 -20.96 6.18
CA ALA A 30 2.37 -19.97 5.11
C ALA A 30 1.64 -18.70 5.56
N CYS A 31 1.99 -18.19 6.75
CA CYS A 31 1.42 -16.95 7.30
C CYS A 31 2.50 -15.89 7.57
N SER A 32 3.62 -15.92 6.84
CA SER A 32 4.34 -14.66 6.62
C SER A 32 3.54 -13.93 5.54
N PRO A 33 2.80 -12.85 5.86
CA PRO A 33 2.14 -12.09 4.81
C PRO A 33 3.21 -11.64 3.84
N ILE A 34 2.97 -11.85 2.55
CA ILE A 34 3.74 -11.17 1.50
C ILE A 34 3.44 -9.69 1.70
N THR A 35 4.32 -8.99 2.41
CA THR A 35 4.23 -7.54 2.56
C THR A 35 4.59 -6.95 1.21
N GLU A 36 3.58 -6.48 0.50
CA GLU A 36 3.79 -5.67 -0.68
C GLU A 36 4.64 -4.45 -0.30
N PRO A 37 5.53 -3.99 -1.18
CA PRO A 37 6.32 -2.80 -0.91
C PRO A 37 5.37 -1.62 -0.71
N GLU A 38 5.46 -0.93 0.42
CA GLU A 38 4.59 0.17 0.80
C GLU A 38 5.36 1.33 1.44
N ILE A 39 4.80 2.54 1.32
CA ILE A 39 5.18 3.71 2.10
C ILE A 39 3.97 4.24 2.89
N ASN A 40 4.26 4.95 3.97
CA ASN A 40 3.31 5.71 4.76
C ASN A 40 3.65 7.19 4.61
N LEU A 41 2.72 7.99 4.09
CA LEU A 41 2.87 9.46 4.05
C LEU A 41 2.03 10.08 5.16
N VAL A 42 2.65 10.83 6.05
CA VAL A 42 1.94 11.67 7.02
C VAL A 42 1.77 13.05 6.42
N ILE A 43 0.54 13.53 6.40
CA ILE A 43 0.19 14.83 5.80
C ILE A 43 -0.05 15.82 6.93
N LYS A 44 0.78 16.86 7.00
CA LYS A 44 0.69 17.89 8.05
C LYS A 44 0.50 19.27 7.44
N ASN A 45 -0.26 20.12 8.13
CA ASN A 45 -0.26 21.55 7.84
C ASN A 45 1.01 22.23 8.42
N SER A 46 1.13 23.54 8.21
CA SER A 46 2.23 24.36 8.73
C SER A 46 2.31 24.43 10.26
N THR A 47 1.23 24.10 10.97
CA THR A 47 1.21 24.02 12.44
C THR A 47 1.50 22.60 12.96
N GLY A 48 1.78 21.64 12.09
CA GLY A 48 2.09 20.26 12.43
C GLY A 48 0.86 19.37 12.72
N SER A 49 -0.35 19.86 12.49
CA SER A 49 -1.59 19.10 12.68
C SER A 49 -1.76 18.02 11.62
N ASP A 50 -2.24 16.86 12.03
CA ASP A 50 -2.52 15.71 11.16
C ASP A 50 -3.74 15.97 10.27
N LEU A 51 -3.51 16.21 8.98
CA LEU A 51 -4.55 16.47 7.99
C LEU A 51 -5.22 15.19 7.47
N LEU A 52 -4.86 14.01 7.98
CA LEU A 52 -5.57 12.76 7.70
C LEU A 52 -6.44 12.32 8.89
N SER A 53 -6.44 13.09 9.98
CA SER A 53 -7.28 12.85 11.14
C SER A 53 -8.64 13.53 10.98
N ASP A 54 -9.72 12.75 10.96
CA ASP A 54 -11.10 13.25 10.92
C ASP A 54 -11.48 14.17 12.10
N LYS A 55 -10.64 14.20 13.14
CA LYS A 55 -10.78 15.08 14.31
C LYS A 55 -10.28 16.50 14.07
N ILE A 56 -9.57 16.74 12.97
CA ILE A 56 -8.99 18.05 12.64
C ILE A 56 -9.86 18.74 11.59
N ALA A 57 -10.22 19.99 11.85
CA ALA A 57 -10.93 20.81 10.88
C ALA A 57 -10.08 21.01 9.62
N GLY A 58 -10.66 20.76 8.45
CA GLY A 58 -9.95 20.82 7.17
C GLY A 58 -9.09 19.59 6.86
N ALA A 59 -9.27 18.49 7.59
CA ALA A 59 -8.65 17.21 7.24
C ALA A 59 -9.18 16.68 5.90
N TYR A 60 -8.30 16.04 5.14
CA TYR A 60 -8.62 15.35 3.91
C TYR A 60 -9.27 14.00 4.21
N SER A 61 -10.45 13.78 3.65
CA SER A 61 -11.05 12.46 3.59
C SER A 61 -10.45 11.64 2.45
N LYS A 62 -10.78 10.35 2.39
CA LYS A 62 -10.34 9.47 1.30
C LYS A 62 -10.80 9.98 -0.08
N ASP A 63 -11.96 10.60 -0.16
CA ASP A 63 -12.55 11.08 -1.42
C ASP A 63 -11.84 12.36 -1.93
N ASP A 64 -11.17 13.08 -1.02
CA ASP A 64 -10.37 14.27 -1.34
C ASP A 64 -8.96 13.92 -1.84
N ILE A 65 -8.57 12.65 -1.79
CA ILE A 65 -7.20 12.20 -2.08
C ILE A 65 -7.20 11.37 -3.36
N LYS A 66 -6.28 11.67 -4.27
CA LYS A 66 -5.98 10.82 -5.43
C LYS A 66 -4.50 10.55 -5.50
N VAL A 67 -4.14 9.28 -5.65
CA VAL A 67 -2.79 8.86 -6.03
C VAL A 67 -2.90 8.23 -7.41
N PHE A 68 -2.10 8.69 -8.37
CA PHE A 68 -2.21 8.21 -9.75
C PHE A 68 -0.88 8.30 -10.48
N GLN A 69 -0.71 7.40 -11.44
CA GLN A 69 0.33 7.49 -12.46
C GLN A 69 -0.16 8.34 -13.62
N LYS A 70 0.70 9.17 -14.18
CA LYS A 70 0.44 9.92 -15.41
C LYS A 70 1.55 9.68 -16.43
N THR A 71 1.20 9.05 -17.53
CA THR A 71 2.10 8.79 -18.68
C THR A 71 2.29 10.05 -19.52
N ALA A 72 3.30 10.05 -20.40
CA ALA A 72 3.61 11.20 -21.26
C ALA A 72 2.48 11.58 -22.23
N ASP A 73 1.63 10.64 -22.62
CA ASP A 73 0.41 10.85 -23.43
C ASP A 73 -0.76 11.42 -22.60
N GLY A 74 -0.57 11.63 -21.30
CA GLY A 74 -1.55 12.22 -20.39
C GLY A 74 -2.53 11.21 -19.78
N LYS A 75 -2.43 9.90 -20.07
CA LYS A 75 -3.29 8.89 -19.47
C LYS A 75 -3.03 8.77 -17.97
N GLU A 76 -4.11 8.80 -17.19
CA GLU A 76 -4.06 8.66 -15.73
C GLU A 76 -4.48 7.26 -15.30
N THR A 77 -3.67 6.61 -14.48
CA THR A 77 -3.97 5.29 -13.90
C THR A 77 -3.97 5.38 -12.38
N PRO A 78 -5.09 5.07 -11.70
CA PRO A 78 -5.16 5.19 -10.25
C PRO A 78 -4.19 4.23 -9.56
N VAL A 79 -3.59 4.69 -8.47
CA VAL A 79 -2.76 3.90 -7.57
C VAL A 79 -3.56 3.62 -6.31
N LYS A 80 -3.56 2.37 -5.87
CA LYS A 80 -4.29 1.95 -4.66
C LYS A 80 -3.62 2.54 -3.42
N PHE A 81 -4.44 3.14 -2.55
CA PHE A 81 -4.03 3.64 -1.26
C PHE A 81 -5.11 3.42 -0.20
N SER A 82 -4.75 3.60 1.06
CA SER A 82 -5.68 3.68 2.19
C SER A 82 -5.20 4.68 3.23
N ILE A 83 -6.12 5.29 3.98
CA ILE A 83 -5.78 6.02 5.20
C ILE A 83 -5.71 5.02 6.34
N ARG A 84 -4.56 4.94 7.01
CA ARG A 84 -4.30 4.06 8.14
C ARG A 84 -4.34 4.88 9.43
N PRO A 85 -5.06 4.43 10.47
CA PRO A 85 -5.07 5.11 11.76
C PRO A 85 -3.72 4.97 12.49
N PRO A 86 -3.50 5.76 13.56
CA PRO A 86 -2.41 5.55 14.52
C PRO A 86 -2.31 4.08 14.92
N PHE A 87 -1.08 3.60 15.11
CA PHE A 87 -0.81 2.20 15.41
C PHE A 87 0.36 2.06 16.38
N SER A 88 0.61 0.83 16.83
CA SER A 88 1.69 0.52 17.75
C SER A 88 2.38 -0.79 17.38
N TYR A 89 3.67 -0.89 17.67
CA TYR A 89 4.46 -2.12 17.58
C TYR A 89 5.13 -2.36 18.92
N GLY A 90 4.62 -3.33 19.70
CA GLY A 90 5.02 -3.49 21.10
C GLY A 90 4.68 -2.23 21.89
N ASP A 91 5.67 -1.67 22.58
CA ASP A 91 5.54 -0.42 23.36
C ASP A 91 5.68 0.84 22.50
N GLU A 92 6.13 0.71 21.25
CA GLU A 92 6.35 1.83 20.35
C GLU A 92 5.05 2.31 19.72
N LYS A 93 4.77 3.61 19.82
CA LYS A 93 3.53 4.23 19.34
C LYS A 93 3.79 5.21 18.22
N PHE A 94 2.99 5.07 17.17
CA PHE A 94 2.90 6.04 16.09
C PHE A 94 1.55 6.73 16.12
N ASN A 95 1.56 8.03 16.43
CA ASN A 95 0.34 8.77 16.80
C ASN A 95 -0.33 9.51 15.63
N PHE A 96 0.16 9.35 14.40
CA PHE A 96 -0.38 10.00 13.21
C PHE A 96 -1.19 9.02 12.38
N ASN A 97 -2.23 9.53 11.71
CA ASN A 97 -2.80 8.86 10.55
C ASN A 97 -1.80 8.94 9.39
N SER A 98 -1.79 7.93 8.53
CA SER A 98 -0.91 7.89 7.36
C SER A 98 -1.64 7.45 6.10
N LEU A 99 -1.23 8.02 4.97
CA LEU A 99 -1.61 7.56 3.65
C LEU A 99 -0.70 6.39 3.28
N LEU A 100 -1.22 5.17 3.37
CA LEU A 100 -0.53 3.95 2.99
C LEU A 100 -0.66 3.77 1.47
N ILE A 101 0.48 3.80 0.76
CA ILE A 101 0.54 3.67 -0.69
C ILE A 101 1.33 2.40 -1.03
N GLY A 102 0.70 1.48 -1.77
CA GLY A 102 1.37 0.29 -2.30
C GLY A 102 2.20 0.63 -3.54
N LEU A 103 3.43 0.13 -3.61
CA LEU A 103 4.45 0.52 -4.57
C LEU A 103 4.63 -0.48 -5.72
N ASN A 104 3.76 -1.48 -5.85
CA ASN A 104 3.88 -2.49 -6.92
C ASN A 104 3.91 -1.87 -8.33
N PHE A 105 3.33 -0.67 -8.48
CA PHE A 105 3.37 0.08 -9.73
C PHE A 105 4.79 0.46 -10.17
N LEU A 106 5.75 0.58 -9.23
CA LEU A 106 7.13 0.95 -9.55
C LEU A 106 7.82 -0.07 -10.47
N ALA A 107 7.36 -1.33 -10.51
CA ALA A 107 7.89 -2.33 -11.44
C ALA A 107 7.68 -1.96 -12.91
N ASN A 108 6.64 -1.17 -13.22
CA ASN A 108 6.23 -0.83 -14.58
C ASN A 108 6.20 0.69 -14.82
N ALA A 109 6.72 1.49 -13.91
CA ALA A 109 6.55 2.95 -13.92
C ALA A 109 7.47 3.69 -14.92
N SER A 110 8.15 2.99 -15.83
CA SER A 110 9.05 3.63 -16.79
C SER A 110 8.28 4.66 -17.65
N GLY A 111 8.74 5.91 -17.63
CA GLY A 111 8.11 7.00 -18.38
C GLY A 111 6.79 7.53 -17.80
N SER A 112 6.43 7.16 -16.57
CA SER A 112 5.24 7.68 -15.87
C SER A 112 5.63 8.50 -14.65
N LYS A 113 4.92 9.60 -14.42
CA LYS A 113 5.00 10.38 -13.17
C LYS A 113 4.04 9.81 -12.13
N ILE A 114 4.43 9.85 -10.86
CA ILE A 114 3.54 9.49 -9.76
C ILE A 114 3.07 10.78 -9.11
N LEU A 115 1.75 10.96 -9.02
CA LEU A 115 1.15 12.21 -8.57
C LEU A 115 0.23 11.94 -7.38
N LEU A 116 0.33 12.81 -6.38
CA LEU A 116 -0.57 12.89 -5.24
C LEU A 116 -1.38 14.18 -5.36
N LYS A 117 -2.70 14.08 -5.45
CA LYS A 117 -3.62 15.22 -5.38
C LYS A 117 -4.31 15.22 -4.02
N LEU A 118 -4.27 16.36 -3.34
CA LEU A 118 -4.96 16.59 -2.07
C LEU A 118 -5.98 17.71 -2.27
N GLY A 119 -7.26 17.42 -2.02
CA GLY A 119 -8.37 18.33 -2.31
C GLY A 119 -8.43 18.71 -3.79
N ASP A 120 -8.90 19.92 -4.07
CA ASP A 120 -9.21 20.33 -5.45
C ASP A 120 -8.06 20.92 -6.26
N SER A 121 -7.01 21.43 -5.60
CA SER A 121 -6.11 22.39 -6.26
C SER A 121 -4.63 22.02 -6.26
N LYS A 122 -4.11 21.26 -5.28
CA LYS A 122 -2.66 21.01 -5.20
C LYS A 122 -2.31 19.57 -5.60
N VAL A 123 -1.41 19.46 -6.57
CA VAL A 123 -0.86 18.19 -7.07
C VAL A 123 0.63 18.18 -6.79
N TYR A 124 1.09 17.13 -6.14
CA TYR A 124 2.48 16.89 -5.79
C TYR A 124 3.04 15.77 -6.65
N GLU A 125 4.26 15.94 -7.13
CA GLU A 125 5.00 14.88 -7.80
C GLU A 125 5.80 14.06 -6.79
N LEU A 126 5.51 12.75 -6.74
CA LEU A 126 6.23 11.78 -5.92
C LEU A 126 7.30 11.09 -6.77
N SER A 127 8.57 11.28 -6.42
CA SER A 127 9.71 10.63 -7.08
C SER A 127 10.48 9.76 -6.09
N PHE A 128 10.86 8.56 -6.51
CA PHE A 128 11.51 7.58 -5.66
C PHE A 128 12.96 7.36 -6.13
N VAL A 129 13.92 7.63 -5.25
CA VAL A 129 15.31 7.24 -5.46
C VAL A 129 15.48 5.85 -4.86
N LEU A 130 15.75 4.87 -5.71
CA LEU A 130 15.90 3.47 -5.32
C LEU A 130 17.38 3.11 -5.13
N ASN A 131 17.65 2.18 -4.21
CA ASN A 131 18.94 1.49 -4.12
C ASN A 131 19.03 0.37 -5.18
N GLU A 132 20.07 -0.47 -5.10
CA GLU A 132 20.29 -1.61 -6.00
C GLU A 132 19.12 -2.63 -6.02
N GLY A 133 18.28 -2.63 -4.99
CA GLY A 133 17.11 -3.49 -4.85
C GLY A 133 15.82 -2.89 -5.42
N ARG A 134 14.99 -3.74 -6.05
CA ARG A 134 13.64 -3.39 -6.47
C ARG A 134 12.82 -3.05 -5.22
N TYR A 135 12.27 -1.83 -5.17
CA TYR A 135 11.51 -1.28 -4.04
C TYR A 135 12.31 -0.94 -2.78
N ASP A 136 13.64 -0.99 -2.81
CA ASP A 136 14.45 -0.44 -1.74
C ASP A 136 14.57 1.07 -1.94
N ILE A 137 13.75 1.83 -1.21
CA ILE A 137 13.67 3.28 -1.37
C ILE A 137 14.74 3.92 -0.47
N ASN A 138 15.72 4.54 -1.10
CA ASN A 138 16.69 5.41 -0.44
C ASN A 138 16.01 6.71 0.00
N LYS A 139 15.38 7.41 -0.96
CA LYS A 139 14.78 8.73 -0.75
C LYS A 139 13.42 8.84 -1.45
N LEU A 140 12.52 9.58 -0.83
CA LEU A 140 11.32 10.11 -1.46
C LEU A 140 11.55 11.59 -1.74
N LEU A 141 11.28 12.02 -2.96
CA LEU A 141 11.23 13.43 -3.33
C LEU A 141 9.77 13.82 -3.57
N ILE A 142 9.35 14.95 -3.00
CA ILE A 142 8.05 15.59 -3.22
C ILE A 142 8.34 16.90 -3.92
N ASP A 143 7.85 17.07 -5.15
CA ASP A 143 8.15 18.24 -5.99
C ASP A 143 9.66 18.52 -6.08
N SER A 144 10.44 17.46 -6.29
CA SER A 144 11.91 17.47 -6.35
C SER A 144 12.63 17.87 -5.05
N LYS A 145 11.92 18.03 -3.93
CA LYS A 145 12.52 18.24 -2.60
C LYS A 145 12.50 16.95 -1.80
N GLU A 146 13.59 16.64 -1.11
CA GLU A 146 13.67 15.44 -0.27
C GLU A 146 12.65 15.53 0.88
N ALA A 147 11.80 14.51 0.98
CA ALA A 147 10.82 14.38 2.06
C ALA A 147 11.52 13.93 3.34
N GLU A 148 11.13 14.52 4.47
CA GLU A 148 11.63 14.10 5.77
C GLU A 148 11.19 12.65 6.05
N LYS A 149 12.15 11.77 6.34
CA LYS A 149 11.90 10.39 6.74
C LYS A 149 11.84 10.30 8.26
N ASP A 150 10.83 9.62 8.78
CA ASP A 150 10.69 9.37 10.22
C ASP A 150 11.92 8.65 10.79
N GLN A 151 12.38 9.11 11.95
CA GLN A 151 13.53 8.55 12.68
C GLN A 151 13.11 7.91 14.00
N GLY A 152 11.81 7.79 14.28
CA GLY A 152 11.31 7.14 15.49
C GLY A 152 11.51 5.62 15.43
N ASP A 153 11.33 4.96 16.58
CA ASP A 153 11.51 3.51 16.67
C ASP A 153 10.58 2.71 15.75
N VAL A 154 9.40 3.26 15.47
CA VAL A 154 8.44 2.67 14.53
C VAL A 154 8.96 2.66 13.08
N ALA A 155 9.88 3.56 12.71
CA ALA A 155 10.48 3.60 11.38
C ALA A 155 11.31 2.34 11.05
N LYS A 156 11.66 1.52 12.06
CA LYS A 156 12.27 0.19 11.89
C LYS A 156 11.30 -0.82 11.25
N TYR A 157 9.99 -0.61 11.40
CA TYR A 157 8.94 -1.52 10.95
C TYR A 157 8.12 -0.97 9.79
N ALA A 158 8.16 0.35 9.55
CA ALA A 158 7.41 1.01 8.50
C ALA A 158 8.21 2.13 7.85
N ARG A 159 8.08 2.27 6.53
CA ARG A 159 8.67 3.40 5.79
C ARG A 159 7.74 4.60 5.89
N ILE A 160 8.08 5.56 6.74
CA ILE A 160 7.25 6.73 7.03
C ILE A 160 7.96 7.99 6.54
N TYR A 161 7.24 8.82 5.79
CA TYR A 161 7.71 10.11 5.30
C TYR A 161 6.68 11.20 5.60
N TYR A 162 7.15 12.43 5.77
CA TYR A 162 6.30 13.58 6.05
C TYR A 162 6.10 14.46 4.81
N VAL A 163 4.84 14.87 4.62
CA VAL A 163 4.40 15.86 3.64
C VAL A 163 3.99 17.10 4.42
N THR A 164 4.90 18.08 4.50
CA THR A 164 4.73 19.32 5.29
C THR A 164 4.60 20.54 4.38
N ASP A 165 4.27 21.69 4.97
CA ASP A 165 4.22 23.00 4.29
C ASP A 165 3.19 23.07 3.14
N LEU A 166 1.99 22.55 3.40
CA LEU A 166 0.88 22.51 2.44
C LEU A 166 0.11 23.82 2.37
#